data_AF-A0A258LB01-F1
#
_entry.id   AF-A0A258LB01-F1
#
_cell.length_a   1.000
_cell.length_b   1.000
_cell.length_c   1.000
_cell.angle_alpha   90.00
_cell.angle_beta   90.00
_cell.angle_gamma   90.00
#
_symmetry.space_group_name_H-M   'P 1'
#
loop_
_entity.id
_entity.type
_entity.pdbx_description
1 polymer ?
#
loop_
_entity_poly.entity_id
_entity_poly.type
_entity_poly.pdbx_seq_one_letter_code
_entity_poly.pdbx_strand_id
1 'polypeptide(L)'
;MDTFQSCDNLTIAPWGDVIICEDKSDARIIGITPEGKTYVIAKNVGYPKSEFAGPVFSPSGKTLFINIQSPGLTLAITGPWNS
;
A
#
# COMPACT_ATOMS: atom_id res chain seq x y z
N MET A 1 4.89 16.06 -10.77
CA MET A 1 4.87 14.58 -10.67
C MET A 1 3.68 14.28 -9.78
N ASP A 2 2.69 13.54 -10.28
CA ASP A 2 1.42 13.39 -9.57
C ASP A 2 1.62 12.61 -8.26
N THR A 3 1.01 13.14 -7.19
CA THR A 3 1.15 12.63 -5.82
C THR A 3 0.73 11.16 -5.71
N PHE A 4 -0.42 10.80 -6.30
CA PHE A 4 -0.92 9.43 -6.47
C PHE A 4 -1.93 9.40 -7.63
N GLN A 5 -2.16 8.23 -8.24
CA GLN A 5 -3.02 8.04 -9.42
C GLN A 5 -3.85 6.77 -9.28
N SER A 6 -5.09 6.79 -9.78
CA SER A 6 -5.99 5.61 -9.80
C SER A 6 -6.08 4.88 -8.45
N CYS A 7 -6.20 5.63 -7.36
CA CYS A 7 -6.35 5.04 -6.03
C CYS A 7 -7.69 4.32 -5.91
N ASP A 8 -7.66 3.07 -5.43
CA ASP A 8 -8.86 2.26 -5.23
C ASP A 8 -8.98 1.86 -3.75
N ASN A 9 -8.11 0.97 -3.28
CA ASN A 9 -8.21 0.43 -1.93
C ASN A 9 -7.38 1.21 -0.91
N LEU A 10 -7.83 1.22 0.35
CA LEU A 10 -7.11 1.87 1.45
C LEU A 10 -7.25 1.11 2.78
N THR A 11 -6.36 1.42 3.71
CA THR A 11 -6.44 1.05 5.12
C THR A 11 -5.83 2.14 6.00
N ILE A 12 -6.06 2.08 7.30
CA ILE A 12 -5.44 2.99 8.27
C ILE A 12 -4.32 2.23 8.98
N ALA A 13 -3.11 2.79 8.96
CA ALA A 13 -2.00 2.26 9.72
C ALA A 13 -2.24 2.41 11.23
N PRO A 14 -1.65 1.56 12.08
CA PRO A 14 -1.80 1.65 13.54
C PRO A 14 -1.42 3.02 14.14
N TRP A 15 -0.56 3.78 13.46
CA TRP A 15 -0.13 5.13 13.87
C TRP A 15 -0.94 6.28 13.24
N GLY A 16 -1.96 5.97 12.43
CA GLY A 16 -2.91 6.96 11.91
C GLY A 16 -2.72 7.37 10.45
N ASP A 17 -1.64 6.93 9.79
CA ASP A 17 -1.46 7.19 8.36
C ASP A 17 -2.51 6.46 7.51
N VAL A 18 -2.96 7.09 6.42
CA VAL A 18 -3.77 6.41 5.40
C VAL A 18 -2.83 5.71 4.42
N ILE A 19 -2.98 4.40 4.27
CA ILE A 19 -2.25 3.61 3.29
C ILE A 19 -3.16 3.31 2.11
N ILE A 20 -2.72 3.64 0.90
CA ILE A 20 -3.49 3.56 -0.34
C ILE A 20 -2.78 2.65 -1.34
N CYS A 21 -3.58 1.90 -2.11
CA CYS A 21 -3.14 1.11 -3.26
C CYS A 21 -3.60 1.76 -4.57
N GLU A 22 -2.72 1.78 -5.57
CA GLU A 22 -3.06 2.23 -6.92
C GLU A 22 -3.51 1.05 -7.80
N ASP A 23 -4.58 1.24 -8.58
CA ASP A 23 -5.03 0.38 -9.67
C ASP A 23 -4.56 0.94 -11.03
N LYS A 24 -3.31 0.64 -11.36
CA LYS A 24 -2.72 0.96 -12.67
C LYS A 24 -1.51 0.10 -12.93
N SER A 25 -1.00 0.19 -14.16
CA SER A 25 0.35 -0.29 -14.44
C SER A 25 1.37 0.45 -13.56
N ASP A 26 2.42 -0.27 -13.12
CA ASP A 26 3.42 0.24 -12.19
C ASP A 26 2.81 0.77 -10.88
N ALA A 27 1.81 0.04 -10.35
CA ALA A 27 1.11 0.36 -9.11
C ALA A 27 2.06 0.57 -7.92
N ARG A 28 1.69 1.50 -7.04
CA ARG A 28 2.41 1.80 -5.79
C ARG A 28 1.52 1.57 -4.58
N ILE A 29 2.18 1.37 -3.45
CA ILE A 29 1.60 1.54 -2.11
C ILE A 29 2.05 2.90 -1.61
N ILE A 30 1.11 3.75 -1.21
CA ILE A 30 1.37 5.14 -0.83
C ILE A 30 0.84 5.37 0.57
N GLY A 31 1.65 5.98 1.43
CA GLY A 31 1.23 6.46 2.74
C GLY A 31 0.90 7.95 2.69
N ILE A 32 -0.10 8.37 3.46
CA ILE A 32 -0.46 9.77 3.70
C ILE A 32 -0.48 9.99 5.22
N THR A 33 0.36 10.91 5.70
CA THR A 33 0.39 11.27 7.13
C THR A 33 -0.86 12.07 7.52
N PRO A 34 -1.20 12.19 8.82
CA PRO A 34 -2.30 13.05 9.28
C PRO A 34 -2.17 14.51 8.83
N GLU A 35 -0.96 15.00 8.57
CA GLU A 35 -0.68 16.35 8.05
C GLU A 35 -0.81 16.45 6.51
N GLY A 36 -1.19 15.37 5.83
CA GLY A 36 -1.38 15.32 4.39
C GLY A 36 -0.09 15.13 3.58
N LYS A 37 1.03 14.77 4.22
CA LYS A 37 2.28 14.46 3.49
C LYS A 37 2.23 13.07 2.91
N THR A 38 2.66 12.91 1.66
CA THR A 38 2.64 11.62 0.97
C THR A 38 4.03 11.01 0.85
N TYR A 39 4.13 9.69 0.96
CA TYR A 39 5.36 8.93 0.75
C TYR A 39 5.07 7.58 0.08
N VAL A 40 6.05 7.06 -0.68
CA VAL A 40 5.92 5.76 -1.35
C VAL A 40 6.46 4.67 -0.43
N ILE A 41 5.64 3.65 -0.15
CA ILE A 41 6.02 2.48 0.64
C ILE A 41 6.64 1.41 -0.28
N ALA A 42 6.01 1.13 -1.41
CA ALA A 42 6.48 0.14 -2.37
C ALA A 42 6.02 0.45 -3.80
N LYS A 43 6.70 -0.15 -4.77
CA LYS A 43 6.30 -0.19 -6.19
C LYS A 43 6.24 -1.64 -6.65
N ASN A 44 5.20 -2.02 -7.39
CA ASN A 44 5.11 -3.32 -8.03
C ASN A 44 6.04 -3.39 -9.25
N VAL A 45 7.22 -4.00 -9.07
CA VAL A 45 8.22 -4.20 -10.14
C VAL A 45 8.19 -5.60 -10.76
N GLY A 46 7.59 -6.57 -10.06
CA GLY A 46 7.53 -7.97 -10.51
C GLY A 46 6.34 -8.26 -11.43
N TYR A 47 5.20 -7.59 -11.20
CA TYR A 47 3.96 -7.76 -11.94
C TYR A 47 3.43 -6.40 -12.42
N PRO A 48 4.18 -5.67 -13.27
CA PRO A 48 3.94 -4.25 -13.57
C PRO A 48 2.60 -3.94 -14.26
N LYS A 49 1.87 -4.96 -14.71
CA LYS A 49 0.52 -4.83 -15.28
C LYS A 49 -0.61 -5.10 -14.27
N SER A 50 -0.28 -5.51 -13.05
CA SER A 50 -1.25 -5.79 -11.99
C SER A 50 -1.24 -4.69 -10.94
N GLU A 51 -2.41 -4.43 -10.39
CA GLU A 51 -2.61 -3.56 -9.24
C GLU A 51 -2.15 -4.18 -7.93
N PHE A 52 -2.04 -3.33 -6.91
CA PHE A 52 -2.12 -3.73 -5.53
C PHE A 52 -3.57 -3.64 -5.03
N ALA A 53 -4.02 -4.59 -4.21
CA ALA A 53 -5.39 -4.63 -3.73
C ALA A 53 -5.53 -5.08 -2.27
N GLY A 54 -6.56 -4.59 -1.59
CA GLY A 54 -7.00 -5.01 -0.26
C GLY A 54 -5.92 -4.92 0.83
N PRO A 55 -5.33 -3.73 1.09
CA PRO A 55 -4.37 -3.57 2.16
C PRO A 55 -5.05 -3.73 3.53
N VAL A 56 -4.42 -4.43 4.47
CA VAL A 56 -4.90 -4.54 5.86
C VAL A 56 -3.75 -4.81 6.82
N PHE A 57 -3.71 -4.10 7.94
CA PHE A 57 -2.78 -4.42 9.01
C PHE A 57 -3.28 -5.60 9.85
N SER A 58 -2.36 -6.48 10.25
CA SER A 58 -2.60 -7.46 11.30
C SER A 58 -3.07 -6.77 12.59
N PRO A 59 -3.81 -7.45 13.49
CA PRO A 59 -4.22 -6.86 14.77
C PRO A 59 -3.06 -6.36 15.65
N SER A 60 -1.86 -6.94 15.49
CA SER A 60 -0.66 -6.49 16.19
C SER A 60 -0.03 -5.22 15.62
N GLY A 61 -0.48 -4.77 14.45
CA GLY A 61 0.12 -3.66 13.70
C GLY A 61 1.47 -3.96 13.05
N LYS A 62 2.03 -5.18 13.22
CA LYS A 62 3.39 -5.52 12.78
C LYS A 62 3.52 -6.00 11.35
N THR A 63 2.41 -6.38 10.72
CA THR A 63 2.39 -6.88 9.35
C THR A 63 1.30 -6.16 8.56
N LEU A 64 1.67 -5.62 7.41
CA LEU A 64 0.73 -5.17 6.38
C LEU A 64 0.54 -6.33 5.39
N PHE A 65 -0.69 -6.82 5.28
CA PHE A 65 -1.09 -7.72 4.22
C PHE A 65 -1.62 -6.92 3.04
N ILE A 66 -1.23 -7.31 1.83
CA ILE A 66 -1.69 -6.69 0.58
C ILE A 66 -1.67 -7.74 -0.52
N ASN A 67 -2.50 -7.57 -1.53
CA ASN A 67 -2.60 -8.51 -2.65
C ASN A 67 -2.01 -7.91 -3.93
N ILE A 68 -1.47 -8.76 -4.79
CA ILE A 68 -1.30 -8.48 -6.21
C ILE A 68 -2.44 -9.21 -6.92
N GLN A 69 -3.40 -8.46 -7.49
CA GLN A 69 -4.66 -9.02 -8.00
C GLN A 69 -4.44 -10.13 -9.03
N SER A 70 -3.53 -9.93 -9.98
CA SER A 70 -3.11 -10.94 -10.96
C SER A 70 -1.58 -11.12 -10.87
N PRO A 71 -1.09 -12.31 -10.45
CA PRO A 71 -1.73 -13.62 -10.54
C PRO A 71 -2.48 -14.10 -9.28
N GLY A 72 -2.84 -13.21 -8.35
CA GLY A 72 -3.55 -13.58 -7.12
C GLY A 72 -2.61 -13.95 -5.99
N LEU A 73 -1.64 -13.08 -5.69
CA LEU A 73 -0.67 -13.27 -4.61
C LEU A 73 -1.07 -12.47 -3.39
N THR A 74 -0.95 -13.04 -2.20
CA THR A 74 -0.98 -12.29 -0.94
C THR A 74 0.44 -12.11 -0.42
N LEU A 75 0.82 -10.87 -0.16
CA LEU A 75 2.12 -10.50 0.39
C LEU A 75 1.95 -10.14 1.88
N ALA A 76 2.89 -10.61 2.69
CA ALA A 76 3.05 -10.17 4.08
C ALA A 76 4.27 -9.26 4.17
N ILE A 77 4.05 -7.97 4.39
CA ILE A 77 5.10 -6.96 4.46
C ILE A 77 5.36 -6.64 5.92
N THR A 78 6.62 -6.75 6.33
CA THR A 78 7.13 -6.24 7.61
C THR A 78 8.10 -5.12 7.33
N GLY A 79 8.04 -4.04 8.10
CA GLY A 79 8.98 -2.93 8.02
C GLY A 79 9.53 -2.59 9.41
N PRO A 80 10.44 -1.62 9.50
CA PRO A 80 10.57 -0.83 10.71
C PRO A 80 9.35 0.11 10.79
N TRP A 81 8.19 -0.43 11.18
CA TRP A 81 6.94 0.32 11.36
C TRP A 81 6.95 1.29 12.55
N ASN A 82 8.14 1.69 12.99
CA ASN A 82 8.29 2.60 14.10
C ASN A 82 7.69 3.94 13.68
N SER A 83 6.61 4.26 14.39
CA SER A 83 5.80 5.47 14.33
C SER A 83 6.62 6.75 14.33
#